data_AF-A0A2T2Z3X5-F1
#
_entry.id   AF-A0A2T2Z3X5-F1
#
_cell.length_a   1.000
_cell.length_b   1.000
_cell.length_c   1.000
_cell.angle_alpha   90.00
_cell.angle_beta   90.00
_cell.angle_gamma   90.00
#
_symmetry.space_group_name_H-M   'P 1'
#
loop_
_entity.id
_entity.type
_entity.pdbx_description
1 polymer ?
#
loop_
_entity_poly.entity_id
_entity_poly.type
_entity_poly.pdbx_seq_one_letter_code
_entity_poly.pdbx_strand_id
1 'polypeptide(L)'
;MEQQTNASSECYSAEILGTRYPSLTLAQQLSPRPDEPDLMVSIRLTAHSPHPLTFVACESAARRFADHWRRYGRCGTVVFAAPDGRCGRLPCERLWLIP
;
A
#
# COMPACT_ATOMS: atom_id res chain seq x y z
N MET A 1 36.73 18.25 -20.81
CA MET A 1 35.48 17.79 -21.46
C MET A 1 35.39 16.31 -21.12
N GLU A 2 34.43 15.80 -20.37
CA GLU A 2 33.11 16.30 -19.95
C GLU A 2 32.79 15.73 -18.55
N GLN A 3 32.07 16.52 -17.76
CA GLN A 3 31.54 16.16 -16.46
C GLN A 3 30.23 15.39 -16.67
N GLN A 4 29.96 14.34 -15.88
CA GLN A 4 28.62 13.79 -15.79
C GLN A 4 28.25 13.43 -14.35
N THR A 5 27.72 14.45 -13.68
CA THR A 5 26.49 14.47 -12.87
C THR A 5 26.26 13.35 -11.86
N ASN A 6 26.53 13.73 -10.60
CA ASN A 6 25.91 13.23 -9.38
C ASN A 6 24.37 13.19 -9.51
N ALA A 7 23.76 12.06 -9.15
CA ALA A 7 22.32 11.96 -8.90
C ALA A 7 22.09 11.37 -7.50
N SER A 8 21.92 12.30 -6.56
CA SER A 8 21.03 12.27 -5.40
C SER A 8 20.72 10.92 -4.75
N SER A 9 21.53 10.56 -3.76
CA SER A 9 21.12 9.72 -2.63
C SER A 9 20.96 10.61 -1.39
N GLU A 10 20.15 11.65 -1.50
CA GLU A 10 19.76 12.47 -0.35
C GLU A 10 18.58 11.79 0.32
N CYS A 11 18.91 10.94 1.31
CA CYS A 11 17.99 10.56 2.36
C CYS A 11 17.41 11.85 2.95
N TYR A 12 16.16 12.15 2.62
CA TYR A 12 15.47 13.34 3.08
C TYR A 12 15.32 13.26 4.61
N SER A 13 16.23 13.93 5.32
CA SER A 13 16.19 14.13 6.75
C SER A 13 14.92 14.88 7.11
N ALA A 14 13.95 14.18 7.70
CA ALA A 14 12.77 14.79 8.29
C ALA A 14 13.16 15.42 9.65
N GLU A 15 13.82 16.57 9.61
CA GLU A 15 14.01 17.41 10.80
C GLU A 15 12.92 18.49 10.81
N ILE A 16 11.74 18.15 11.36
CA ILE A 16 10.68 19.14 11.59
C ILE A 16 10.24 19.06 13.06
N LEU A 17 10.69 20.06 13.81
CA LEU A 17 10.09 20.67 15.01
C LEU A 17 8.98 19.87 15.72
N GLY A 18 9.31 19.30 16.88
CA GLY A 18 8.49 19.46 18.09
C GLY A 18 7.11 18.80 18.14
N THR A 19 6.74 17.93 17.19
CA THR A 19 5.55 17.08 17.30
C THR A 19 5.90 15.65 16.90
N ARG A 20 5.53 14.68 17.74
CA ARG A 20 5.71 13.25 17.49
C ARG A 20 4.87 12.82 16.27
N TYR A 21 5.31 13.09 15.06
CA TYR A 21 4.85 12.35 13.90
C TYR A 21 5.75 11.13 13.77
N PRO A 22 5.23 9.90 13.96
CA PRO A 22 6.01 8.73 13.61
C PRO A 22 6.38 8.89 12.13
N SER A 23 7.66 8.70 11.82
CA SER A 23 8.19 8.75 10.46
C SER A 23 7.40 7.77 9.58
N LEU A 24 6.40 8.30 8.87
CA LEU A 24 5.57 7.52 7.97
C LEU A 24 6.46 6.98 6.84
N THR A 25 6.24 5.73 6.47
CA THR A 25 6.89 5.15 5.31
C THR A 25 6.48 5.92 4.04
N LEU A 26 7.33 5.96 3.01
CA LEU A 26 7.02 6.63 1.74
C LEU A 26 5.69 6.13 1.13
N ALA A 27 5.38 4.85 1.32
CA ALA A 27 4.10 4.26 0.91
C ALA A 27 2.90 4.90 1.64
N GLN A 28 3.01 5.15 2.95
CA GLN A 28 1.97 5.83 3.74
C GLN A 28 1.82 7.31 3.36
N GLN A 29 2.88 7.98 2.92
CA GLN A 29 2.78 9.36 2.42
C GLN A 29 2.03 9.44 1.08
N LEU A 30 2.03 8.36 0.29
CA LEU A 30 1.36 8.28 -1.02
C LEU A 30 -0.10 7.78 -0.93
N SER A 31 -0.46 7.09 0.15
CA SER A 31 -1.50 7.59 1.08
C SER A 31 -2.66 8.44 0.57
N PRO A 32 -3.75 8.00 -0.10
CA PRO A 32 -4.94 8.85 -0.18
C PRO A 32 -5.57 9.10 1.21
N ARG A 33 -5.23 8.27 2.21
CA ARG A 33 -5.51 8.51 3.63
C ARG A 33 -4.25 8.24 4.46
N PRO A 34 -3.40 9.24 4.71
CA PRO A 34 -2.15 9.07 5.46
C PRO A 34 -2.38 8.86 6.97
N ASP A 35 -3.56 9.25 7.48
CA ASP A 35 -3.94 9.07 8.89
C ASP A 35 -4.34 7.63 9.23
N GLU A 36 -4.62 6.80 8.22
CA GLU A 36 -4.99 5.40 8.38
C GLU A 36 -3.76 4.51 8.20
N PRO A 37 -3.66 3.40 8.95
CA PRO A 37 -2.59 2.44 8.74
C PRO A 37 -2.74 1.77 7.37
N ASP A 38 -1.60 1.50 6.75
CA ASP A 38 -1.54 0.69 5.55
C ASP A 38 -1.65 -0.79 5.90
N LEU A 39 -2.48 -1.51 5.16
CA LEU A 39 -2.64 -2.95 5.25
C LEU A 39 -2.18 -3.62 3.97
N MET A 40 -1.49 -4.74 4.12
CA MET A 40 -1.24 -5.65 3.01
C MET A 40 -2.46 -6.55 2.82
N VAL A 41 -3.04 -6.51 1.63
CA VAL A 41 -4.14 -7.39 1.22
C VAL A 41 -3.62 -8.41 0.22
N SER A 42 -3.85 -9.69 0.51
CA SER A 42 -3.43 -10.81 -0.33
C SER A 42 -4.66 -11.57 -0.79
N ILE A 43 -4.84 -11.67 -2.10
CA ILE A 43 -6.01 -12.28 -2.73
C ILE A 43 -5.57 -13.50 -3.54
N ARG A 44 -6.16 -14.64 -3.20
CA ARG A 44 -6.06 -15.86 -4.02
C ARG A 44 -7.22 -15.88 -5.00
N LEU A 45 -6.94 -15.94 -6.30
CA LEU A 45 -7.98 -15.96 -7.34
C LEU A 45 -8.72 -17.29 -7.42
N THR A 46 -8.02 -18.38 -7.08
CA THR A 46 -8.54 -19.76 -7.03
C THR A 46 -7.86 -20.52 -5.89
N ALA A 47 -8.45 -21.63 -5.43
CA ALA A 47 -7.88 -22.48 -4.39
C ALA A 47 -6.46 -23.00 -4.74
N HIS A 48 -6.16 -23.13 -6.03
CA HIS A 48 -4.89 -23.62 -6.56
C HIS A 48 -4.00 -22.51 -7.16
N SER A 49 -4.35 -21.24 -6.96
CA SER A 49 -3.53 -20.14 -7.48
C SER A 49 -2.19 -20.12 -6.73
N PRO A 50 -1.06 -20.35 -7.42
CA PRO A 50 0.25 -20.45 -6.78
C PRO A 50 0.78 -19.08 -6.32
N HIS A 51 0.24 -17.99 -6.89
CA HIS A 51 0.74 -16.63 -6.68
C HIS A 51 -0.43 -15.73 -6.28
N PRO A 52 -0.59 -15.45 -4.98
CA PRO A 52 -1.63 -14.54 -4.54
C PRO A 52 -1.27 -13.12 -4.98
N LEU A 53 -2.28 -12.38 -5.46
CA LEU A 53 -2.13 -10.97 -5.76
C LEU A 53 -2.03 -10.21 -4.44
N THR A 54 -0.90 -9.56 -4.21
CA THR A 54 -0.62 -8.89 -2.94
C THR A 54 -0.37 -7.42 -3.16
N PHE A 55 -1.10 -6.58 -2.42
CA PHE A 55 -1.06 -5.13 -2.53
C PHE A 55 -1.03 -4.48 -1.17
N VAL A 56 -0.54 -3.25 -1.09
CA VAL A 56 -0.68 -2.39 0.09
C VAL A 56 -1.73 -1.31 -0.19
N ALA A 57 -2.61 -1.03 0.77
CA ALA A 57 -3.56 0.08 0.69
C ALA A 57 -3.91 0.56 2.10
N CYS A 58 -4.43 1.78 2.24
CA CYS A 58 -5.00 2.23 3.51
C CYS A 58 -6.12 1.29 3.97
N GLU A 59 -6.29 1.16 5.28
CA GLU A 59 -7.24 0.24 5.92
C GLU A 59 -8.64 0.28 5.29
N SER A 60 -9.21 1.47 5.07
CA SER A 60 -10.54 1.62 4.47
C SER A 60 -10.60 1.07 3.03
N ALA A 61 -9.61 1.40 2.20
CA ALA A 61 -9.56 0.94 0.81
C ALA A 61 -9.34 -0.58 0.75
N ALA A 62 -8.42 -1.11 1.57
CA ALA A 62 -8.13 -2.54 1.65
C ALA A 62 -9.38 -3.35 2.04
N ARG A 63 -10.14 -2.88 3.03
CA ARG A 63 -11.39 -3.54 3.46
C ARG A 63 -12.45 -3.53 2.37
N ARG A 64 -12.70 -2.38 1.74
CA ARG A 64 -13.70 -2.26 0.68
C ARG A 64 -13.34 -3.08 -0.56
N PHE A 65 -12.06 -3.09 -0.92
CA PHE A 65 -11.55 -3.97 -1.97
C PHE A 65 -11.78 -5.45 -1.64
N ALA A 66 -11.45 -5.86 -0.41
CA ALA A 66 -11.67 -7.23 0.05
C ALA A 66 -13.15 -7.61 0.06
N ASP A 67 -14.04 -6.73 0.52
CA ASP A 67 -15.48 -7.00 0.58
C ASP A 67 -16.10 -7.09 -0.81
N HIS A 68 -15.67 -6.22 -1.74
CA HIS A 68 -16.03 -6.35 -3.15
C HIS A 68 -15.54 -7.69 -3.71
N TRP A 69 -14.30 -8.08 -3.41
CA TRP A 69 -13.76 -9.37 -3.85
C TRP A 69 -14.52 -10.56 -3.26
N ARG A 70 -14.90 -10.50 -1.98
CA ARG A 70 -15.71 -11.55 -1.34
C ARG A 70 -17.11 -11.66 -1.95
N ARG A 71 -17.68 -10.54 -2.38
CA ARG A 71 -19.04 -10.47 -2.95
C ARG A 71 -19.10 -10.93 -4.40
N TYR A 72 -18.08 -10.63 -5.20
CA TYR A 72 -18.10 -10.85 -6.66
C TYR A 72 -17.02 -11.83 -7.15
N GLY A 73 -16.00 -12.12 -6.34
CA GLY A 73 -14.93 -13.04 -6.66
C GLY A 73 -15.41 -14.50 -6.63
N ARG A 74 -15.08 -15.26 -7.68
CA ARG A 74 -15.69 -16.58 -7.91
C ARG A 74 -15.15 -17.74 -7.08
N CYS A 75 -14.08 -17.58 -6.31
CA CYS A 75 -13.58 -18.51 -5.28
C CYS A 75 -12.19 -18.03 -4.86
N GLY A 76 -12.12 -17.16 -3.85
CA GLY A 76 -10.85 -16.61 -3.42
C GLY A 76 -10.79 -16.32 -1.93
N THR A 77 -9.67 -16.67 -1.30
CA THR A 77 -9.38 -16.26 0.07
C THR A 77 -8.75 -14.89 0.04
N VAL A 78 -9.23 -13.99 0.90
CA VAL A 78 -8.61 -12.70 1.15
C VAL A 78 -7.99 -12.70 2.54
N VAL A 79 -6.70 -12.39 2.61
CA VAL A 79 -5.92 -12.33 3.85
C VAL A 79 -5.38 -10.92 4.04
N PHE A 80 -5.44 -10.42 5.27
CA PHE A 80 -4.82 -9.17 5.67
C PHE A 80 -3.57 -9.44 6.48
N ALA A 81 -2.53 -8.64 6.27
CA ALA A 81 -1.28 -8.70 7.00
C ALA A 81 -0.69 -7.29 7.16
N ALA A 82 0.31 -7.16 8.03
CA ALA A 82 1.12 -5.95 8.10
C ALA A 82 1.92 -5.77 6.79
N PRO A 83 2.13 -4.53 6.31
CA PRO A 83 2.92 -4.28 5.12
C PRO A 83 4.37 -4.70 5.33
N ASP A 84 4.90 -5.51 4.40
CA ASP A 84 6.27 -6.02 4.41
C ASP A 84 7.28 -5.10 3.69
N GLY A 85 6.78 -4.00 3.11
CA GLY A 85 7.56 -3.03 2.33
C GLY A 85 7.98 -3.52 0.94
N ARG A 86 7.60 -4.73 0.53
CA ARG A 86 7.98 -5.33 -0.77
C ARG A 86 6.85 -5.28 -1.79
N CYS A 87 5.62 -5.13 -1.33
CA CYS A 87 4.43 -5.10 -2.18
C CYS A 87 4.12 -3.70 -2.70
N GLY A 88 3.68 -3.62 -3.97
CA GLY A 88 3.21 -2.38 -4.57
C GLY A 88 1.87 -1.92 -3.97
N ARG A 89 1.61 -0.61 -4.05
CA ARG A 89 0.33 -0.03 -3.61
C ARG A 89 -0.79 -0.42 -4.57
N LEU A 90 -2.00 -0.60 -4.03
CA LEU A 90 -3.17 -1.02 -4.80
C LEU A 90 -3.44 -0.01 -5.93
N PRO A 91 -3.43 -0.45 -7.21
CA PRO A 91 -3.80 0.44 -8.30
C PRO A 91 -5.24 0.90 -8.11
N CYS A 92 -5.47 2.20 -8.32
CA CYS A 92 -6.78 2.84 -8.16
C CYS A 92 -7.35 2.80 -6.74
N GLU A 93 -6.50 2.78 -5.71
CA GLU A 93 -6.91 2.84 -4.29
C GLU A 93 -7.97 3.90 -3.98
N ARG A 94 -7.85 5.09 -4.59
CA ARG A 94 -8.82 6.19 -4.42
C ARG A 94 -10.25 5.82 -4.81
N LEU A 95 -10.44 4.90 -5.77
CA LEU A 95 -11.77 4.44 -6.17
C LEU A 95 -12.45 3.65 -5.06
N TRP A 96 -11.68 2.94 -4.25
CA TRP A 96 -12.19 2.19 -3.10
C TRP A 96 -12.61 3.10 -1.95
N LEU A 97 -12.21 4.38 -1.95
CA LEU A 97 -12.61 5.33 -0.91
C LEU A 97 -13.92 6.08 -1.23
N ILE A 98 -14.46 5.89 -2.43
CA ILE A 98 -15.73 6.47 -2.85
C ILE A 98 -16.87 5.71 -2.15
N PRO A 99 -17.85 6.38 -1.54
CA PRO A 99 -18.97 5.74 -0.84
C PRO A 99 -19.87 4.92 -1.76
#